data_AF-A0A2U2ZUR9-F1
#
_entry.id   AF-A0A2U2ZUR9-F1
#
_cell.length_a   1.000
_cell.length_b   1.000
_cell.length_c   1.000
_cell.angle_alpha   90.00
_cell.angle_beta   90.00
_cell.angle_gamma   90.00
#
_symmetry.space_group_name_H-M   'P 1'
#
loop_
_entity.id
_entity.type
_entity.pdbx_description
1 polymer ?
#
loop_
_entity_poly.entity_id
_entity_poly.type
_entity_poly.pdbx_seq_one_letter_code
_entity_poly.pdbx_strand_id
1 'polypeptide(L)'
;MATIPATTLTALFASAAEATRWQRTTLGLRTEIEHAGYTYTVQLPQGSGAAYIAGRAAWGNHECLYIAATLTETLPIVEAAMAATRVH
;
A
#
# COMPACT_ATOMS: atom_id res chain seq x y z
N MET A 1 -6.80 -12.73 -15.42
CA MET A 1 -6.44 -11.74 -14.37
C MET A 1 -7.69 -11.47 -13.57
N ALA A 2 -7.65 -11.64 -12.26
CA ALA A 2 -8.80 -11.33 -11.41
C ALA A 2 -8.90 -9.80 -11.27
N THR A 3 -9.99 -9.20 -11.73
CA THR A 3 -10.21 -7.77 -11.57
C THR A 3 -10.54 -7.48 -10.10
N ILE A 4 -9.72 -6.64 -9.45
CA ILE A 4 -9.98 -6.19 -8.09
C ILE A 4 -11.05 -5.09 -8.16
N PRO A 5 -12.15 -5.19 -7.39
CA PRO A 5 -13.18 -4.15 -7.37
C PRO A 5 -12.63 -2.80 -6.90
N ALA A 6 -13.13 -1.69 -7.47
CA ALA A 6 -12.73 -0.35 -7.05
C ALA A 6 -12.97 -0.09 -5.56
N THR A 7 -14.06 -0.63 -5.00
CA THR A 7 -14.35 -0.54 -3.56
C THR A 7 -13.29 -1.23 -2.70
N THR A 8 -12.76 -2.36 -3.15
CA THR A 8 -11.64 -3.05 -2.49
C THR A 8 -10.37 -2.21 -2.56
N LEU A 9 -10.06 -1.61 -3.71
CA LEU A 9 -8.89 -0.74 -3.85
C LEU A 9 -8.94 0.45 -2.89
N THR A 10 -10.08 1.15 -2.83
CA THR A 10 -10.28 2.27 -1.90
C THR A 10 -10.16 1.83 -0.44
N ALA A 11 -10.70 0.66 -0.07
CA ALA A 11 -10.56 0.13 1.29
C ALA A 11 -9.10 -0.20 1.65
N LEU A 12 -8.33 -0.74 0.71
CA LEU A 12 -6.90 -1.03 0.90
C LEU A 12 -6.09 0.25 1.10
N PHE A 13 -6.35 1.27 0.29
CA PHE A 13 -5.69 2.57 0.43
C PHE A 13 -6.08 3.29 1.73
N ALA A 14 -7.35 3.23 2.12
CA ALA A 14 -7.80 3.74 3.41
C ALA A 14 -7.11 3.01 4.57
N SER A 15 -6.99 1.69 4.50
CA SER A 15 -6.27 0.89 5.51
C SER A 15 -4.78 1.25 5.56
N ALA A 16 -4.15 1.51 4.42
CA ALA A 16 -2.77 1.97 4.37
C ALA A 16 -2.58 3.38 4.97
N ALA A 17 -3.57 4.26 4.83
CA ALA A 17 -3.59 5.58 5.46
C ALA A 17 -3.73 5.53 7.00
N GLU A 18 -4.13 4.38 7.56
CA GLU A 18 -4.20 4.15 9.01
C GLU A 18 -3.06 3.25 9.52
N ALA A 19 -2.22 2.76 8.61
CA ALA A 19 -1.15 1.83 8.95
C ALA A 19 -0.06 2.52 9.78
N THR A 20 0.22 1.94 10.94
CA THR A 20 1.27 2.41 11.86
C THR A 20 2.60 1.69 11.65
N ARG A 21 2.61 0.63 10.84
CA ARG A 21 3.81 -0.15 10.51
C ARG A 21 4.18 0.05 9.06
N TRP A 22 5.33 0.68 8.86
CA TRP A 22 5.93 0.92 7.57
C TRP A 22 7.37 0.41 7.58
N GLN A 23 7.69 -0.47 6.64
CA GLN A 23 9.04 -0.96 6.43
C GLN A 23 9.74 -0.11 5.39
N ARG A 24 10.94 0.37 5.73
CA ARG A 24 11.81 1.07 4.77
C ARG A 24 12.53 0.06 3.89
N THR A 25 12.45 0.26 2.58
CA THR A 25 13.14 -0.54 1.56
C THR A 25 13.92 0.37 0.62
N THR A 26 14.72 -0.21 -0.28
CA THR A 26 15.40 0.50 -1.37
C THR A 26 14.45 1.02 -2.45
N LEU A 27 13.19 0.60 -2.43
CA LEU A 27 12.15 1.03 -3.36
C LEU A 27 11.21 2.09 -2.75
N GLY A 28 11.43 2.45 -1.47
CA GLY A 28 10.58 3.35 -0.70
C GLY A 28 9.97 2.68 0.53
N LEU A 29 8.93 3.29 1.09
CA LEU A 29 8.23 2.76 2.25
C LEU A 29 7.16 1.76 1.80
N ARG A 30 7.07 0.61 2.45
CA ARG A 30 6.01 -0.37 2.20
C ARG A 30 5.25 -0.69 3.47
N THR A 31 3.98 -1.03 3.32
CA THR A 31 3.15 -1.61 4.35
C THR A 31 2.38 -2.80 3.80
N GLU A 32 2.00 -3.72 4.67
CA GLU A 32 1.26 -4.92 4.33
C GLU A 32 -0.12 -4.85 4.96
N ILE A 33 -1.15 -5.04 4.14
CA ILE A 33 -2.55 -4.95 4.54
C ILE A 33 -3.21 -6.30 4.26
N GLU A 34 -3.73 -6.93 5.30
CA GLU A 34 -4.53 -8.14 5.14
C GLU A 34 -5.98 -7.78 4.78
N HIS A 35 -6.47 -8.31 3.68
CA HIS A 35 -7.84 -8.09 3.23
C HIS A 35 -8.37 -9.30 2.46
N ALA A 36 -9.54 -9.80 2.85
CA ALA A 36 -10.24 -10.90 2.17
C ALA A 36 -9.36 -12.14 1.92
N GLY A 37 -8.49 -12.50 2.88
CA GLY A 37 -7.61 -13.67 2.78
C GLY A 37 -6.34 -13.48 1.93
N TYR A 38 -6.07 -12.25 1.47
CA TYR A 38 -4.83 -11.88 0.79
C TYR A 38 -4.06 -10.86 1.61
N THR A 39 -2.73 -10.93 1.54
CA THR A 39 -1.84 -9.87 2.03
C THR A 39 -1.48 -8.97 0.85
N TYR A 40 -1.94 -7.73 0.88
CA TYR A 40 -1.65 -6.71 -0.12
C TYR A 40 -0.45 -5.88 0.30
N THR A 41 0.49 -5.68 -0.62
CA THR A 41 1.63 -4.80 -0.40
C THR A 41 1.32 -3.42 -0.97
N VAL A 42 1.17 -2.43 -0.09
CA VAL A 42 1.05 -1.01 -0.49
C VAL A 42 2.43 -0.37 -0.38
N GLN A 43 2.82 0.34 -1.44
CA GLN A 43 4.13 0.94 -1.57
C GLN A 43 4.03 2.43 -1.86
N LEU A 44 4.81 3.21 -1.11
CA LEU A 44 5.09 4.60 -1.38
C LEU A 44 6.47 4.67 -2.05
N PRO A 45 6.55 5.11 -3.32
CA PRO A 45 7.82 5.14 -4.06
C PRO A 45 8.83 6.07 -3.41
N GLN A 46 10.11 5.72 -3.48
CA GLN A 46 11.19 6.59 -3.04
C GLN A 46 11.24 7.86 -3.91
N GLY A 47 10.93 9.02 -3.32
CA GLY A 47 10.92 10.31 -4.02
C GLY A 47 9.52 10.85 -4.22
N SER A 48 9.14 11.11 -5.48
CA SER A 48 7.83 11.65 -5.86
C SER A 48 7.02 10.61 -6.62
N GLY A 49 5.75 10.46 -6.29
CA GLY A 49 4.83 9.57 -6.99
C GLY A 49 3.60 9.23 -6.18
N ALA A 50 2.59 8.66 -6.84
CA ALA A 50 1.42 8.11 -6.18
C ALA A 50 1.79 6.84 -5.39
N ALA A 51 1.13 6.65 -4.24
CA ALA A 51 1.14 5.34 -3.58
C ALA A 51 0.51 4.30 -4.53
N TYR A 52 0.92 3.04 -4.42
CA TYR A 52 0.37 1.99 -5.28
C TYR A 52 0.34 0.64 -4.57
N ILE A 53 -0.58 -0.23 -4.98
CA ILE A 53 -0.57 -1.64 -4.60
C ILE A 53 0.41 -2.36 -5.51
N ALA A 54 1.56 -2.78 -4.97
CA ALA A 54 2.59 -3.49 -5.72
C ALA A 54 2.11 -4.88 -6.14
N GLY A 55 1.44 -5.57 -5.23
CA GLY A 55 0.95 -6.92 -5.45
C GLY A 55 0.18 -7.47 -4.26
N ARG A 56 -0.26 -8.71 -4.38
CA ARG A 56 -0.88 -9.46 -3.29
C ARG A 56 -0.32 -10.87 -3.20
N ALA A 57 -0.32 -11.42 -2.01
CA ALA A 57 0.09 -12.79 -1.74
C ALA A 57 -1.04 -13.57 -1.04
N ALA A 58 -1.18 -14.85 -1.38
CA ALA A 58 -1.98 -15.83 -0.65
C ALA A 58 -1.35 -17.22 -0.82
N TRP A 59 -1.20 -17.98 0.27
CA TRP A 59 -0.64 -19.33 0.35
C TRP A 59 0.10 -19.84 -0.90
N GLY A 60 1.39 -19.50 -1.01
CA GLY A 60 2.27 -19.98 -2.07
C GLY A 60 2.16 -19.25 -3.41
N ASN A 61 1.22 -18.32 -3.56
CA ASN A 61 1.04 -17.51 -4.77
C ASN A 61 1.33 -16.03 -4.51
N HIS A 62 1.94 -15.38 -5.49
CA HIS A 62 2.18 -13.94 -5.51
C HIS A 62 1.73 -13.37 -6.85
N GLU A 63 0.91 -12.32 -6.82
CA GLU A 63 0.39 -11.64 -8.01
C GLU A 63 0.86 -10.18 -7.99
N CYS A 64 1.56 -9.76 -9.04
CA CYS A 64 1.95 -8.37 -9.24
C CYS A 64 0.78 -7.57 -9.84
N LEU A 65 0.46 -6.42 -9.24
CA LEU A 65 -0.73 -5.64 -9.57
C LEU A 65 -0.38 -4.23 -10.08
N TYR A 66 0.56 -3.54 -9.43
CA TYR A 66 0.99 -2.18 -9.76
C TYR A 66 -0.16 -1.18 -9.98
N ILE A 67 -1.17 -1.21 -9.10
CA ILE A 67 -2.35 -0.34 -9.20
C ILE A 67 -2.09 0.95 -8.41
N ALA A 68 -2.02 2.08 -9.11
CA ALA A 68 -1.79 3.39 -8.49
C ALA A 68 -3.05 3.89 -7.75
N ALA A 69 -2.81 4.50 -6.59
CA ALA A 69 -3.78 5.28 -5.86
C ALA A 69 -4.05 6.60 -6.58
N THR A 70 -5.20 7.19 -6.33
CA THR A 70 -5.45 8.59 -6.69
C THR A 70 -4.61 9.53 -5.83
N LEU A 71 -4.49 10.81 -6.23
CA LEU A 71 -3.81 11.82 -5.41
C LEU A 71 -4.46 11.98 -4.04
N THR A 72 -5.80 11.97 -3.99
CA THR A 72 -6.58 12.09 -2.76
C THR A 72 -6.35 10.92 -1.80
N GLU A 73 -6.17 9.71 -2.32
CA GLU A 73 -5.80 8.54 -1.52
C GLU A 73 -4.32 8.53 -1.13
N THR A 74 -3.44 9.07 -1.98
CA THR A 74 -1.99 9.10 -1.73
C THR A 74 -1.61 10.01 -0.56
N LEU A 75 -2.21 11.19 -0.46
CA LEU A 75 -1.88 12.18 0.58
C LEU A 75 -1.94 11.62 2.02
N PRO A 76 -3.05 11.01 2.48
CA PRO A 76 -3.11 10.48 3.84
C PRO A 76 -2.18 9.27 4.05
N ILE A 77 -1.88 8.50 3.00
CA ILE A 77 -0.89 7.42 3.05
C ILE A 77 0.52 7.98 3.30
N VAL A 78 0.89 9.07 2.63
CA VAL A 78 2.18 9.75 2.85
C VAL A 78 2.30 10.21 4.30
N GLU A 79 1.25 10.85 4.83
CA GLU A 79 1.24 11.30 6.23
C GLU A 79 1.41 10.14 7.21
N ALA A 80 0.69 9.03 7.01
CA ALA A 80 0.81 7.83 7.84
C ALA A 80 2.23 7.24 7.78
N ALA A 81 2.80 7.12 6.58
CA ALA A 81 4.14 6.59 6.37
C ALA A 81 5.22 7.48 7.00
N MET A 82 5.09 8.80 6.89
CA MET A 82 5.99 9.77 7.50
C MET A 82 5.87 9.78 9.02
N ALA A 83 4.65 9.71 9.56
CA ALA A 83 4.41 9.62 11.00
C ALA A 83 5.01 8.35 11.60
N ALA A 84 4.84 7.19 10.95
CA ALA A 84 5.35 5.91 11.42
C ALA A 84 6.89 5.79 11.36
N THR A 85 7.55 6.60 10.52
CA THR A 85 9.01 6.51 10.29
C THR A 85 9.80 7.67 10.84
N ARG A 86 9.14 8.65 11.45
CA ARG A 86 9.81 9.76 12.15
C ARG A 86 10.57 9.19 13.35
N VAL A 87 11.87 9.50 13.43
CA VAL A 87 12.66 9.18 14.62
C VAL A 87 12.15 10.04 15.77
N HIS A 88 11.76 9.39 16.86
CA HIS A 88 11.49 10.02 18.16
C HIS A 88 12.75 10.07 19.01
#